data_AF-K3WYP7-F1
#
_entry.id   AF-K3WYP7-F1
#
_cell.length_a   1.000
_cell.length_b   1.000
_cell.length_c   1.000
_cell.angle_alpha   90.00
_cell.angle_beta   90.00
_cell.angle_gamma   90.00
#
_symmetry.space_group_name_H-M   'P 1'
#
loop_
_entity.id
_entity.type
_entity.pdbx_description
1 polymer ?
#
loop_
_entity_poly.entity_id
_entity_poly.type
_entity_poly.pdbx_seq_one_letter_code
_entity_poly.pdbx_strand_id
1 'polypeptide(L)'
;MSGVQVLADGNPRQGGMDEDERDQCIHDVVNWFQRKAKLKNSTETSSDLQELEQALGTELPEALRSLLKKQSGGLWFDEYKAIVRTAETLAGIKGWKSSYIPFAADVDGAALITDVGSRNAVFEFGDDGKGSQLAPTLLQYLEEYRNRLLSGQYDYVEDVGLVERSRK
;
A
#
# COMPACT_ATOMS: atom_id res chain seq x y z
N MET A 1 -40.40 -23.36 -11.55
CA MET A 1 -39.63 -22.59 -10.56
C MET A 1 -38.26 -22.32 -11.19
N SER A 2 -38.12 -21.16 -11.82
CA SER A 2 -36.91 -20.79 -12.57
C SER A 2 -35.77 -20.56 -11.58
N GLY A 3 -34.67 -21.28 -11.75
CA GLY A 3 -33.49 -21.17 -10.90
C GLY A 3 -32.86 -19.79 -11.06
N VAL A 4 -32.84 -19.02 -9.97
CA VAL A 4 -32.08 -17.77 -9.90
C VAL A 4 -30.61 -18.16 -9.85
N GLN A 5 -29.91 -17.95 -10.96
CA GLN A 5 -28.47 -18.04 -11.02
C GLN A 5 -27.92 -16.78 -10.37
N VAL A 6 -27.28 -16.95 -9.21
CA VAL A 6 -26.59 -15.87 -8.51
C VAL A 6 -25.42 -15.46 -9.40
N LEU A 7 -25.54 -14.29 -10.05
CA LEU A 7 -24.43 -13.62 -10.71
C LEU A 7 -23.36 -13.37 -9.66
N ALA A 8 -22.14 -13.80 -9.94
CA ALA A 8 -20.98 -13.57 -9.09
C ALA A 8 -20.93 -12.09 -8.66
N ASP A 9 -20.75 -11.87 -7.36
CA ASP A 9 -20.56 -10.54 -6.79
C ASP A 9 -19.29 -9.91 -7.39
N GLY A 10 -19.47 -8.73 -8.01
CA GLY A 10 -18.40 -7.90 -8.54
C GLY A 10 -18.13 -8.15 -10.01
N ASN A 11 -18.55 -7.20 -10.86
CA ASN A 11 -18.03 -7.08 -12.23
C ASN A 11 -16.56 -6.67 -12.12
N PRO A 12 -15.58 -7.55 -12.41
CA PRO A 12 -14.18 -7.17 -12.34
C PRO A 12 -13.93 -6.08 -13.38
N ARG A 13 -13.23 -5.03 -12.96
CA ARG A 13 -13.02 -3.83 -13.76
C ARG A 13 -12.34 -4.17 -15.10
N GLN A 14 -12.85 -3.62 -16.20
CA GLN A 14 -12.15 -3.63 -17.49
C GLN A 14 -11.45 -2.29 -17.71
N GLY A 15 -10.13 -2.25 -17.58
CA GLY A 15 -9.30 -1.06 -17.81
C GLY A 15 -8.53 -0.57 -16.58
N GLY A 16 -7.40 0.10 -16.80
CA GLY A 16 -6.56 0.67 -15.73
C GLY A 16 -7.19 1.89 -15.08
N MET A 17 -6.88 2.11 -13.81
CA MET A 17 -7.40 3.20 -12.96
C MET A 17 -6.90 4.57 -13.41
N ASP A 18 -7.82 5.53 -13.58
CA ASP A 18 -7.49 6.91 -13.92
C ASP A 18 -7.09 7.74 -12.68
N GLU A 19 -6.74 9.01 -12.88
CA GLU A 19 -6.24 9.89 -11.81
C GLU A 19 -7.29 10.16 -10.72
N ASP A 20 -8.55 10.39 -11.11
CA ASP A 20 -9.64 10.66 -10.18
C ASP A 20 -9.98 9.41 -9.36
N GLU A 21 -10.00 8.25 -10.01
CA GLU A 21 -10.24 6.97 -9.35
C GLU A 21 -9.09 6.58 -8.41
N ARG A 22 -7.84 6.87 -8.77
CA ARG A 22 -6.68 6.70 -7.89
C ARG A 22 -6.85 7.55 -6.64
N ASP A 23 -7.17 8.83 -6.80
CA ASP A 23 -7.29 9.74 -5.68
C ASP A 23 -8.47 9.36 -4.78
N GLN A 24 -9.57 8.88 -5.36
CA GLN A 24 -10.68 8.29 -4.61
C GLN A 24 -10.26 7.01 -3.87
N CYS A 25 -9.50 6.12 -4.51
CA CYS A 25 -8.99 4.91 -3.89
C CYS A 25 -8.13 5.21 -2.66
N ILE A 26 -7.19 6.15 -2.80
CA ILE A 26 -6.35 6.63 -1.71
C ILE A 26 -7.20 7.27 -0.61
N HIS A 27 -8.20 8.09 -0.99
CA HIS A 27 -9.11 8.71 -0.04
C HIS A 27 -9.88 7.69 0.79
N ASP A 28 -10.37 6.62 0.16
CA ASP A 28 -11.11 5.55 0.85
C ASP A 28 -10.24 4.79 1.85
N VAL A 29 -9.01 4.43 1.46
CA VAL A 29 -8.03 3.79 2.35
C VAL A 29 -7.76 4.68 3.57
N VAL A 30 -7.41 5.96 3.35
CA VAL A 30 -7.12 6.90 4.43
C VAL A 30 -8.33 7.12 5.34
N ASN A 31 -9.52 7.34 4.76
CA ASN A 31 -10.75 7.53 5.51
C ASN A 31 -11.09 6.31 6.38
N TRP A 32 -10.85 5.09 5.87
CA TRP A 32 -11.08 3.87 6.63
C TRP A 32 -10.23 3.87 7.89
N PHE A 33 -8.92 4.15 7.77
CA PHE A 33 -8.03 4.24 8.92
C PHE A 33 -8.34 5.42 9.85
N GLN A 34 -8.71 6.58 9.32
CA GLN A 34 -9.16 7.71 10.17
C GLN A 34 -10.36 7.33 11.05
N ARG A 35 -11.31 6.56 10.50
CA ARG A 35 -12.49 6.08 11.25
C ARG A 35 -12.15 4.98 12.25
N LYS A 36 -11.25 4.06 11.88
CA LYS A 36 -10.94 2.85 12.66
C LYS A 36 -9.82 3.05 13.68
N ALA A 37 -8.75 3.71 13.28
CA ALA A 37 -7.52 3.91 14.05
C ALA A 37 -7.41 5.30 14.69
N LYS A 38 -8.40 6.19 14.49
CA LYS A 38 -8.39 7.59 14.99
C LYS A 38 -7.09 8.31 14.63
N LEU A 39 -6.61 8.11 13.40
CA LEU A 39 -5.35 8.68 12.95
C LEU A 39 -5.36 10.20 13.07
N LYS A 40 -4.24 10.74 13.55
CA LYS A 40 -3.96 12.17 13.42
C LYS A 40 -3.57 12.45 11.97
N ASN A 41 -4.11 13.52 11.42
CA ASN A 41 -3.72 13.99 10.11
C ASN A 41 -2.23 14.36 10.14
N SER A 42 -1.46 13.70 9.28
CA SER A 42 -0.06 13.98 9.02
C SER A 42 0.13 13.86 7.53
N THR A 43 0.82 14.79 6.88
CA THR A 43 0.94 14.84 5.42
C THR A 43 2.33 15.33 5.06
N GLU A 44 2.93 14.77 4.02
CA GLU A 44 4.18 15.29 3.47
C GLU A 44 3.89 16.49 2.55
N THR A 45 4.68 17.55 2.67
CA THR A 45 4.62 18.68 1.75
C THR A 45 5.34 18.33 0.43
N SER A 46 5.14 19.15 -0.60
CA SER A 46 5.88 18.98 -1.85
C SER A 46 7.41 19.06 -1.67
N SER A 47 7.89 19.83 -0.68
CA SER A 47 9.32 19.92 -0.34
C SER A 47 9.81 18.62 0.28
N ASP A 48 9.07 18.08 1.26
CA ASP A 48 9.44 16.83 1.95
C ASP A 48 9.52 15.66 0.95
N LEU A 49 8.61 15.63 -0.03
CA LEU A 49 8.61 14.62 -1.08
C LEU A 49 9.80 14.75 -2.04
N GLN A 50 10.19 15.98 -2.38
CA GLN A 50 11.38 16.22 -3.21
C GLN A 50 12.66 15.80 -2.47
N GLU A 51 12.77 16.10 -1.18
CA GLU A 51 13.88 15.65 -0.33
C GLU A 51 13.93 14.12 -0.26
N LEU A 52 12.77 13.47 -0.16
CA LEU A 52 12.67 12.01 -0.16
C LEU A 52 13.08 11.39 -1.51
N GLU A 53 12.60 11.95 -2.64
CA GLU A 53 13.01 11.53 -3.98
C GLU A 53 14.52 11.70 -4.19
N GLN A 54 15.09 12.81 -3.70
CA GLN A 54 16.52 13.06 -3.75
C GLN A 54 17.31 12.05 -2.90
N ALA A 55 16.84 11.72 -1.70
CA ALA A 55 17.46 10.72 -0.84
C ALA A 55 17.41 9.30 -1.44
N LEU A 56 16.28 8.95 -2.06
CA LEU A 56 16.09 7.67 -2.75
C LEU A 56 16.85 7.60 -4.09
N GLY A 57 17.21 8.75 -4.68
CA GLY A 57 17.82 8.82 -6.01
C GLY A 57 16.87 8.40 -7.14
N THR A 58 15.56 8.42 -6.89
CA THR A 58 14.51 8.05 -7.85
C THR A 58 13.23 8.82 -7.57
N GLU A 59 12.42 9.04 -8.62
CA GLU A 59 11.09 9.63 -8.47
C GLU A 59 10.13 8.64 -7.79
N LEU A 60 9.24 9.17 -6.95
CA LEU A 60 8.21 8.36 -6.31
C LEU A 60 7.07 8.06 -7.30
N PRO A 61 6.57 6.82 -7.34
CA PRO A 61 5.33 6.51 -8.04
C PRO A 61 4.21 7.45 -7.61
N GLU A 62 3.44 7.95 -8.57
CA GLU A 62 2.42 8.95 -8.33
C GLU A 62 1.41 8.53 -7.24
N ALA A 63 1.05 7.25 -7.19
CA ALA A 63 0.18 6.71 -6.15
C ALA A 63 0.80 6.80 -4.74
N LEU A 64 2.11 6.55 -4.57
CA LEU A 64 2.78 6.80 -3.28
C LEU A 64 2.82 8.29 -2.96
N ARG A 65 3.11 9.12 -3.97
CA ARG A 65 3.17 10.57 -3.79
C ARG A 65 1.83 11.13 -3.32
N SER A 66 0.73 10.74 -3.97
CA SER A 66 -0.62 11.12 -3.57
C SER A 66 -0.99 10.57 -2.19
N LEU A 67 -0.59 9.34 -1.87
CA LEU A 67 -0.80 8.75 -0.55
C LEU A 67 -0.11 9.58 0.54
N LEU A 68 1.18 9.89 0.39
CA LEU A 68 1.95 10.65 1.37
C LEU A 68 1.46 12.09 1.54
N LYS A 69 0.99 12.73 0.46
CA LYS A 69 0.32 14.03 0.53
C LYS A 69 -1.01 13.98 1.30
N LYS A 70 -1.68 12.83 1.30
CA LYS A 70 -2.97 12.64 1.96
C LYS A 70 -2.83 12.20 3.41
N GLN A 71 -1.91 11.27 3.67
CA GLN A 71 -1.58 10.73 4.97
C GLN A 71 -0.16 10.16 4.97
N SER A 72 0.72 10.73 5.79
CA SER A 72 2.05 10.21 6.09
C SER A 72 2.00 9.42 7.40
N GLY A 73 2.25 8.12 7.31
CA GLY A 73 2.28 7.21 8.47
C GLY A 73 0.91 6.94 9.09
N GLY A 74 0.89 6.01 10.06
CA GLY A 74 -0.33 5.53 10.72
C GLY A 74 -1.17 4.57 9.88
N LEU A 75 -0.85 4.40 8.61
CA LEU A 75 -1.43 3.38 7.75
C LEU A 75 -0.71 2.05 7.95
N TRP A 76 -1.49 0.98 7.85
CA TRP A 76 -0.99 -0.38 7.83
C TRP A 76 -1.41 -1.02 6.51
N PHE A 77 -0.60 -1.92 6.00
CA PHE A 77 -0.85 -2.78 4.86
C PHE A 77 -0.66 -4.20 5.37
N ASP A 78 -1.76 -4.82 5.79
CA ASP A 78 -1.72 -6.06 6.57
C ASP A 78 -0.94 -5.86 7.88
N GLU A 79 0.19 -6.56 8.06
CA GLU A 79 1.09 -6.43 9.20
C GLU A 79 2.21 -5.38 8.98
N TYR A 80 2.32 -4.82 7.77
CA TYR A 80 3.36 -3.86 7.42
C TYR A 80 2.89 -2.44 7.72
N LYS A 81 3.66 -1.70 8.52
CA LYS A 81 3.39 -0.29 8.83
C LYS A 81 3.97 0.61 7.75
N ALA A 82 3.20 1.59 7.27
CA ALA A 82 3.62 2.50 6.21
C ALA A 82 4.83 3.35 6.64
N ILE A 83 5.98 3.11 6.01
CA ILE A 83 7.25 3.81 6.27
C ILE A 83 8.05 3.82 4.96
N VAL A 84 8.16 4.99 4.31
CA VAL A 84 8.93 5.13 3.05
C VAL A 84 10.43 5.34 3.32
N ARG A 85 10.80 5.70 4.55
CA ARG A 85 12.18 6.08 4.93
C ARG A 85 13.09 4.90 5.33
N THR A 86 12.70 3.64 5.08
CA THR A 86 13.50 2.44 5.43
C THR A 86 14.47 1.97 4.35
N ALA A 87 14.55 2.68 3.21
CA ALA A 87 15.37 2.26 2.07
C ALA A 87 16.85 2.05 2.40
N GLU A 88 17.44 2.91 3.24
CA GLU A 88 18.85 2.80 3.62
C GLU A 88 19.15 1.51 4.39
N THR A 89 18.24 1.08 5.27
CA THR A 89 18.36 -0.17 6.03
C THR A 89 18.30 -1.38 5.10
N LEU A 90 17.38 -1.37 4.15
CA LEU A 90 17.18 -2.48 3.21
C LEU A 90 18.27 -2.56 2.14
N ALA A 91 19.00 -1.47 1.89
CA ALA A 91 20.08 -1.44 0.91
C ALA A 91 21.24 -2.39 1.23
N GLY A 92 21.41 -2.77 2.49
CA GLY A 92 22.40 -3.75 2.93
C GLY A 92 22.01 -5.22 2.63
N ILE A 93 20.75 -5.48 2.29
CA ILE A 93 20.23 -6.83 2.09
C ILE A 93 20.57 -7.32 0.68
N LYS A 94 20.93 -8.61 0.58
CA LYS A 94 21.30 -9.24 -0.68
C LYS A 94 20.16 -9.15 -1.69
N GLY A 95 20.47 -8.66 -2.89
CA GLY A 95 19.50 -8.57 -3.98
C GLY A 95 18.71 -7.25 -4.01
N TRP A 96 19.03 -6.30 -3.11
CA TRP A 96 18.52 -4.93 -3.22
C TRP A 96 18.87 -4.30 -4.57
N LYS A 97 17.95 -3.48 -5.10
CA LYS A 97 18.14 -2.69 -6.32
C LYS A 97 17.75 -1.25 -6.04
N SER A 98 18.44 -0.31 -6.69
CA SER A 98 18.09 1.12 -6.62
C SER A 98 16.71 1.46 -7.18
N SER A 99 16.09 0.54 -7.94
CA SER A 99 14.72 0.69 -8.41
C SER A 99 13.66 0.29 -7.37
N TYR A 100 14.06 -0.20 -6.20
CA TYR A 100 13.14 -0.58 -5.14
C TYR A 100 12.88 0.61 -4.23
N ILE A 101 11.60 0.93 -4.07
CA ILE A 101 11.13 1.94 -3.14
C ILE A 101 10.29 1.22 -2.08
N PRO A 102 10.74 1.17 -0.82
CA PRO A 102 9.92 0.62 0.25
C PRO A 102 8.79 1.60 0.57
N PHE A 103 7.62 1.07 0.90
CA PHE A 103 6.50 1.91 1.34
C PHE A 103 5.85 1.42 2.64
N ALA A 104 6.13 0.20 3.07
CA ALA A 104 5.74 -0.31 4.37
C ALA A 104 6.78 -1.32 4.88
N ALA A 105 6.91 -1.46 6.20
CA ALA A 105 7.80 -2.41 6.84
C ALA A 105 7.13 -3.03 8.07
N ASP A 106 7.43 -4.28 8.35
CA ASP A 106 7.00 -4.97 9.55
C ASP A 106 8.03 -4.80 10.69
N VAL A 107 7.77 -5.47 11.82
CA VAL A 107 8.65 -5.43 13.00
C VAL A 107 9.90 -6.28 12.86
N ASP A 108 9.90 -7.25 11.94
CA ASP A 108 10.98 -8.20 11.71
C ASP A 108 11.99 -7.67 10.68
N GLY A 109 11.68 -6.56 10.01
CA GLY A 109 12.54 -5.87 9.06
C GLY A 109 12.23 -6.21 7.60
N ALA A 110 11.21 -7.03 7.33
CA ALA A 110 10.70 -7.20 5.98
C ALA A 110 9.88 -5.97 5.56
N ALA A 111 9.78 -5.75 4.26
CA ALA A 111 9.17 -4.58 3.69
C ALA A 111 8.34 -4.90 2.45
N LEU A 112 7.29 -4.12 2.26
CA LEU A 112 6.63 -4.00 0.98
C LEU A 112 7.38 -2.97 0.14
N ILE A 113 7.81 -3.40 -1.03
CA ILE A 113 8.51 -2.57 -2.00
C ILE A 113 7.69 -2.41 -3.27
N THR A 114 7.84 -1.27 -3.93
CA THR A 114 7.44 -1.07 -5.32
C THR A 114 8.69 -0.97 -6.19
N ASP A 115 8.73 -1.72 -7.30
CA ASP A 115 9.85 -1.73 -8.24
C ASP A 115 9.55 -0.80 -9.42
N VAL A 116 10.15 0.39 -9.42
CA VAL A 116 9.95 1.38 -10.49
C VAL A 116 10.48 0.89 -11.84
N GLY A 117 11.46 -0.02 -11.82
CA GLY A 117 11.97 -0.68 -13.03
C GLY A 117 11.00 -1.70 -13.63
N SER A 118 9.96 -2.09 -12.88
CA SER A 118 9.00 -3.14 -13.25
C SER A 118 7.55 -2.62 -13.24
N ARG A 119 7.31 -1.43 -13.81
CA ARG A 119 5.97 -0.79 -13.87
C ARG A 119 5.34 -0.57 -12.47
N ASN A 120 6.17 -0.28 -11.48
CA ASN A 120 5.74 -0.11 -10.08
C ASN A 120 5.08 -1.37 -9.49
N ALA A 121 5.47 -2.57 -9.94
CA ALA A 121 4.98 -3.82 -9.37
C ALA A 121 5.36 -3.94 -7.87
N VAL A 122 4.49 -4.57 -7.09
CA VAL A 122 4.61 -4.68 -5.63
C VAL A 122 5.10 -6.07 -5.24
N PHE A 123 6.08 -6.11 -4.34
CA PHE A 123 6.68 -7.33 -3.82
C PHE A 123 6.92 -7.21 -2.33
N GLU A 124 7.00 -8.35 -1.65
CA GLU A 124 7.67 -8.45 -0.36
C GLU A 124 9.19 -8.48 -0.57
N PHE A 125 9.93 -7.90 0.36
CA PHE A 125 11.37 -7.91 0.38
C PHE A 125 11.87 -8.05 1.81
N GLY A 126 12.72 -9.04 2.07
CA GLY A 126 13.31 -9.29 3.38
C GLY A 126 14.69 -9.92 3.22
N ASP A 127 15.18 -10.60 4.26
CA ASP A 127 16.54 -11.16 4.30
C ASP A 127 16.87 -12.12 3.14
N ASP A 128 15.89 -12.86 2.66
CA ASP A 128 16.02 -13.77 1.50
C ASP A 128 15.98 -13.04 0.14
N GLY A 129 15.84 -11.71 0.16
CA GLY A 129 15.71 -10.84 -0.99
C GLY A 129 14.26 -10.64 -1.41
N LYS A 130 14.04 -10.47 -2.73
CA LYS A 130 12.72 -10.18 -3.29
C LYS A 130 11.85 -11.44 -3.34
N GLY A 131 10.70 -11.38 -2.68
CA GLY A 131 9.68 -12.43 -2.64
C GLY A 131 8.79 -12.47 -3.89
N SER A 132 7.60 -13.06 -3.73
CA SER A 132 6.61 -13.19 -4.80
C SER A 132 6.00 -11.82 -5.15
N GLN A 133 5.49 -11.70 -6.37
CA GLN A 133 4.78 -10.52 -6.80
C GLN A 133 3.39 -10.50 -6.16
N LEU A 134 3.09 -9.47 -5.37
CA LEU A 134 1.77 -9.26 -4.77
C LEU A 134 0.81 -8.60 -5.76
N ALA A 135 1.29 -7.66 -6.57
CA ALA A 135 0.50 -6.99 -7.60
C ALA A 135 1.38 -6.52 -8.78
N PRO A 136 0.83 -6.48 -10.01
CA PRO A 136 1.60 -6.05 -11.18
C PRO A 136 1.81 -4.53 -11.25
N THR A 137 1.06 -3.75 -10.46
CA THR A 137 1.26 -2.31 -10.25
C THR A 137 0.87 -1.94 -8.83
N LEU A 138 1.45 -0.86 -8.30
CA LEU A 138 1.08 -0.30 -7.01
C LEU A 138 -0.39 0.13 -6.94
N LEU A 139 -0.92 0.66 -8.05
CA LEU A 139 -2.30 1.11 -8.08
C LEU A 139 -3.28 -0.06 -7.95
N GLN A 140 -3.00 -1.17 -8.63
CA GLN A 140 -3.77 -2.40 -8.47
C GLN A 140 -3.66 -2.95 -7.04
N TYR A 141 -2.46 -2.92 -6.43
CA TYR A 141 -2.30 -3.31 -5.02
C TYR A 141 -3.20 -2.48 -4.09
N LEU A 142 -3.17 -1.15 -4.23
CA LEU A 142 -4.01 -0.25 -3.42
C LEU A 142 -5.51 -0.45 -3.67
N GLU A 143 -5.90 -0.77 -4.91
CA GLU A 143 -7.29 -1.06 -5.25
C GLU A 143 -7.80 -2.34 -4.57
N GLU A 144 -7.04 -3.43 -4.71
CA GLU A 144 -7.36 -4.71 -4.08
C GLU A 144 -7.39 -4.55 -2.55
N TYR A 145 -6.44 -3.80 -2.01
CA TYR A 145 -6.38 -3.47 -0.59
C TYR A 145 -7.60 -2.64 -0.13
N ARG A 146 -7.98 -1.59 -0.86
CA ARG A 146 -9.20 -0.81 -0.60
C ARG A 146 -10.42 -1.72 -0.57
N ASN A 147 -10.58 -2.59 -1.57
CA ASN A 147 -11.72 -3.51 -1.65
C ASN A 147 -11.77 -4.45 -0.43
N ARG A 148 -10.61 -4.94 0.03
CA ARG A 148 -10.50 -5.71 1.27
C ARG A 148 -10.94 -4.88 2.48
N LEU A 149 -10.43 -3.67 2.67
CA LEU A 149 -10.82 -2.80 3.79
C LEU A 149 -12.34 -2.52 3.81
N LEU A 150 -12.93 -2.27 2.64
CA LEU A 150 -14.36 -1.95 2.48
C LEU A 150 -15.28 -3.17 2.53
N SER A 151 -14.75 -4.40 2.48
CA SER A 151 -15.53 -5.64 2.57
C SER A 151 -16.27 -5.82 3.91
N GLY A 152 -15.91 -5.04 4.93
CA GLY A 152 -16.43 -5.18 6.29
C GLY A 152 -15.88 -6.37 7.07
N GLN A 153 -14.94 -7.11 6.49
CA GLN A 153 -14.31 -8.30 7.07
C GLN A 153 -13.05 -8.00 7.88
N TYR A 154 -12.57 -6.76 7.90
CA TYR A 154 -11.36 -6.38 8.63
C TYR A 154 -11.66 -5.40 9.76
N ASP A 155 -10.84 -5.44 10.80
CA ASP A 155 -10.73 -4.42 11.84
C ASP A 155 -9.28 -4.00 12.05
N TYR A 156 -9.10 -2.86 12.71
CA TYR A 156 -7.78 -2.37 13.10
C TYR A 156 -7.55 -2.64 14.58
N VAL A 157 -6.37 -3.18 14.90
CA VAL A 157 -5.89 -3.34 16.28
C VAL A 157 -4.62 -2.51 16.43
N GLU A 158 -4.62 -1.62 17.42
CA GLU A 158 -3.46 -0.78 17.74
C GLU A 158 -2.23 -1.66 18.03
N ASP A 159 -1.08 -1.26 17.47
CA ASP A 159 0.21 -1.96 17.55
C ASP A 159 0.27 -3.38 16.95
N VAL A 160 -0.82 -3.85 16.33
CA VAL A 160 -0.88 -5.15 15.61
C VAL A 160 -1.12 -4.96 14.12
N GLY A 161 -1.95 -3.99 13.72
CA GLY A 161 -2.26 -3.72 12.32
C GLY A 161 -3.65 -4.21 11.90
N LEU A 162 -3.77 -4.70 10.67
CA LEU A 162 -5.05 -5.14 10.10
C LEU A 162 -5.34 -6.60 10.48
N VAL A 163 -6.51 -6.86 11.06
CA VAL A 163 -6.92 -8.23 11.44
C VAL A 163 -8.25 -8.60 10.81
N GLU A 164 -8.40 -9.88 10.43
CA GLU A 164 -9.68 -10.40 9.99
C GLU A 164 -10.66 -10.50 11.17
N ARG A 165 -11.88 -10.05 10.93
CA ARG A 165 -12.99 -10.20 11.87
C ARG A 165 -13.36 -11.66 11.94
N SER A 166 -13.18 -12.25 13.12
CA SER A 166 -13.75 -13.55 13.45
C SER A 166 -15.26 -13.51 13.21
N ARG A 167 -15.76 -14.34 12.28
CA ARG A 167 -17.21 -14.53 12.08
C ARG A 167 -17.79 -15.02 13.42
N LYS A 168 -18.67 -14.22 14.02
CA LYS A 168 -19.52 -14.69 15.13
C LYS A 168 -20.64 -15.55 14.59
#